data_AF-A0A7Z9T7Y1-F1
#
_entry.id   AF-A0A7Z9T7Y1-F1
#
_cell.length_a   1.000
_cell.length_b   1.000
_cell.length_c   1.000
_cell.angle_alpha   90.00
_cell.angle_beta   90.00
_cell.angle_gamma   90.00
#
_symmetry.space_group_name_H-M   'P 1'
#
loop_
_entity.id
_entity.type
_entity.pdbx_description
1 polymer ?
#
loop_
_entity_poly.entity_id
_entity_poly.type
_entity_poly.pdbx_seq_one_letter_code
_entity_poly.pdbx_strand_id
1 'polypeptide(L)'
;TADAMSGATVLATATLGGANAVVDSYAWWDAFFGFVPGSMGETSTLACLLGAAILIGSGIGSWRIMLSVTVGTFMMASALNTIGSATNPFFDVTPSWHFVAGGWAFGTVFMATEPVTAPASIRGHYIYGFLIGVLCVLVRVVNPAYPEGMMLSILFMNLFAPLIDYFAVQANLRRRRARYAR
;
A
#
# COMPACT_ATOMS: atom_id res chain seq x y z
N THR A 1 34.35 9.74 -7.27
CA THR A 1 33.63 10.75 -6.48
C THR A 1 32.15 10.60 -6.78
N ALA A 2 31.53 9.63 -6.11
CA ALA A 2 30.09 9.41 -6.20
C ALA A 2 29.46 10.28 -5.12
N ASP A 3 29.28 11.56 -5.43
CA ASP A 3 28.46 12.43 -4.61
C ASP A 3 27.06 11.80 -4.54
N ALA A 4 26.60 11.54 -3.32
CA ALA A 4 25.22 11.12 -3.08
C ALA A 4 24.31 12.18 -3.69
N MET A 5 23.77 11.89 -4.88
CA MET A 5 22.82 12.79 -5.52
C MET A 5 21.58 12.84 -4.64
N SER A 6 21.40 13.96 -3.95
CA SER A 6 20.17 14.34 -3.27
C SER A 6 19.11 14.68 -4.33
N GLY A 7 18.66 13.67 -5.06
CA GLY A 7 17.56 13.77 -6.01
C GLY A 7 16.24 13.70 -5.27
N ALA A 8 15.26 14.51 -5.70
CA ALA A 8 13.89 14.37 -5.21
C ALA A 8 13.41 12.93 -5.46
N THR A 9 12.76 12.31 -4.47
CA THR A 9 12.19 10.97 -4.67
C THR A 9 11.03 11.03 -5.67
N VAL A 10 10.68 9.87 -6.25
CA VAL A 10 9.53 9.75 -7.17
C VAL A 10 8.24 10.29 -6.53
N LEU A 11 8.06 10.09 -5.23
CA LEU A 11 6.90 10.62 -4.51
C LEU A 11 7.00 12.15 -4.30
N ALA A 12 8.18 12.70 -4.01
CA ALA A 12 8.35 14.14 -3.86
C ALA A 12 8.11 14.89 -5.18
N THR A 13 8.56 14.32 -6.31
CA THR A 13 8.30 14.88 -7.65
C THR A 13 6.81 14.80 -8.01
N ALA A 14 6.14 13.70 -7.65
CA ALA A 14 4.69 13.57 -7.79
C ALA A 14 3.92 14.62 -6.97
N THR A 15 4.35 14.95 -5.75
CA THR A 15 3.71 15.98 -4.90
C THR A 15 3.85 17.38 -5.47
N LEU A 16 5.00 17.70 -6.07
CA LEU A 16 5.28 19.04 -6.58
C LEU A 16 4.71 19.27 -7.99
N GLY A 17 4.71 18.26 -8.86
CA GLY A 17 4.41 18.42 -10.28
C GLY A 17 3.40 17.41 -10.86
N GLY A 18 2.80 16.56 -10.04
CA GLY A 18 1.78 15.61 -10.45
C GLY A 18 2.30 14.54 -11.43
N ALA A 19 1.38 13.94 -12.21
CA ALA A 19 1.71 12.83 -13.09
C ALA A 19 2.75 13.18 -14.17
N ASN A 20 2.64 14.37 -14.78
CA ASN A 20 3.51 14.77 -15.88
C ASN A 20 4.96 14.92 -15.41
N ALA A 21 5.18 15.55 -14.26
CA ALA A 21 6.53 15.71 -13.71
C ALA A 21 7.21 14.36 -13.39
N VAL A 22 6.43 13.36 -12.99
CA VAL A 22 6.95 12.00 -12.71
C VAL A 22 7.34 11.31 -14.01
N VAL A 23 6.49 11.35 -15.03
CA VAL A 23 6.73 10.70 -16.32
C VAL A 23 7.90 11.36 -17.07
N ASP A 24 8.05 12.68 -16.93
CA ASP A 24 9.16 13.42 -17.55
C ASP A 24 10.50 13.18 -16.86
N SER A 25 10.48 12.91 -15.54
CA SER A 25 11.71 12.74 -14.74
C SER A 25 12.16 11.29 -14.62
N TYR A 26 11.24 10.31 -14.71
CA TYR A 26 11.53 8.90 -14.46
C TYR A 26 10.85 7.98 -15.46
N ALA A 27 11.60 7.01 -15.97
CA ALA A 27 11.01 5.89 -16.69
C ALA A 27 10.34 4.91 -15.70
N TRP A 28 9.15 4.43 -16.05
CA TRP A 28 8.41 3.48 -15.20
C TRP A 28 9.20 2.18 -14.95
N TRP A 29 9.93 1.70 -15.95
CA TRP A 29 10.77 0.50 -15.82
C TRP A 29 11.95 0.71 -14.88
N ASP A 30 12.56 1.90 -14.89
CA ASP A 30 13.65 2.22 -13.96
C ASP A 30 13.14 2.25 -12.52
N ALA A 31 11.93 2.79 -12.31
CA ALA A 31 11.25 2.73 -11.02
C ALA A 31 10.93 1.29 -10.61
N PHE A 32 10.52 0.42 -11.54
CA PHE A 32 10.20 -0.98 -11.27
C PHE A 32 11.44 -1.80 -10.85
N PHE A 33 12.57 -1.57 -11.50
CA PHE A 33 13.85 -2.21 -11.15
C PHE A 33 14.52 -1.57 -9.91
N GLY A 34 14.14 -0.35 -9.54
CA GLY A 34 14.70 0.37 -8.39
C GLY A 34 15.91 1.24 -8.74
N PHE A 35 16.10 1.61 -10.01
CA PHE A 35 17.12 2.56 -10.47
C PHE A 35 16.70 4.02 -10.28
N VAL A 36 15.90 4.28 -9.24
CA VAL A 36 15.38 5.60 -8.86
C VAL A 36 15.98 6.03 -7.52
N PRO A 37 16.11 7.35 -7.26
CA PRO A 37 16.66 7.85 -6.01
C PRO A 37 15.83 7.36 -4.81
N GLY A 38 16.50 6.63 -3.91
CA GLY A 38 15.94 6.01 -2.71
C GLY A 38 16.77 4.82 -2.25
N SER A 39 16.34 4.12 -1.19
CA SER A 39 16.99 2.89 -0.75
C SER A 39 16.70 1.77 -1.75
N MET A 40 17.73 1.15 -2.33
CA MET A 40 17.58 0.10 -3.35
C MET A 40 16.67 -1.07 -2.90
N GLY A 41 16.66 -1.38 -1.60
CA GLY A 41 15.80 -2.43 -1.04
C GLY A 41 14.33 -2.06 -0.91
N GLU A 42 14.01 -0.77 -0.94
CA GLU A 42 12.65 -0.25 -0.78
C GLU A 42 12.03 0.13 -2.13
N THR A 43 12.82 0.75 -3.01
CA THR A 43 12.35 1.24 -4.32
C THR A 43 12.24 0.13 -5.36
N SER A 44 12.98 -0.98 -5.20
CA SER A 44 12.93 -2.11 -6.15
C SER A 44 11.67 -2.95 -5.95
N THR A 45 10.64 -2.67 -6.75
CA THR A 45 9.39 -3.44 -6.76
C THR A 45 9.65 -4.89 -7.16
N LEU A 46 10.57 -5.13 -8.10
CA LEU A 46 10.94 -6.49 -8.52
C LEU A 46 11.51 -7.30 -7.35
N ALA A 47 12.46 -6.74 -6.59
CA ALA A 47 13.03 -7.42 -5.43
C ALA A 47 11.95 -7.71 -4.36
N CYS A 48 11.03 -6.77 -4.14
CA CYS A 48 9.90 -6.96 -3.24
C CYS A 48 8.96 -8.08 -3.72
N LEU A 49 8.69 -8.18 -5.02
CA LEU A 49 7.85 -9.25 -5.58
C LEU A 49 8.51 -10.64 -5.45
N LEU A 50 9.83 -10.73 -5.61
CA LEU A 50 10.58 -11.95 -5.33
C LEU A 50 10.47 -12.34 -3.84
N GLY A 51 10.61 -11.34 -2.94
CA GLY A 51 10.37 -11.54 -1.51
C GLY A 51 8.94 -12.02 -1.22
N ALA A 52 7.94 -11.46 -1.89
CA ALA A 52 6.54 -11.86 -1.76
C ALA A 52 6.33 -13.32 -2.18
N ALA A 53 6.91 -13.73 -3.30
CA ALA A 53 6.83 -15.12 -3.77
C ALA A 53 7.44 -16.09 -2.76
N ILE A 54 8.59 -15.75 -2.15
CA ILE A 54 9.24 -16.57 -1.12
C ILE A 54 8.37 -16.64 0.15
N LEU A 55 7.81 -15.53 0.61
CA LEU A 55 6.98 -15.47 1.82
C LEU A 55 5.64 -16.19 1.66
N ILE A 56 5.02 -16.11 0.48
CA ILE A 56 3.80 -16.85 0.17
C ILE A 56 4.13 -18.34 0.05
N GLY A 57 5.25 -18.69 -0.61
CA GLY A 57 5.69 -20.08 -0.78
C GLY A 57 6.07 -20.76 0.54
N SER A 58 6.62 -20.02 1.50
CA SER A 58 6.94 -20.53 2.85
C SER A 58 5.72 -20.59 3.78
N GLY A 59 4.58 -20.03 3.37
CA GLY A 59 3.34 -20.00 4.17
C GLY A 59 3.37 -19.00 5.34
N ILE A 60 4.41 -18.17 5.45
CA ILE A 60 4.54 -17.13 6.48
C ILE A 60 3.68 -15.91 6.09
N GLY A 61 3.70 -15.54 4.81
CA GLY A 61 2.99 -14.37 4.28
C GLY A 61 1.56 -14.67 3.85
N SER A 62 0.61 -13.87 4.32
CA SER A 62 -0.79 -13.95 3.90
C SER A 62 -1.01 -13.26 2.55
N TRP A 63 -1.13 -14.05 1.47
CA TRP A 63 -1.48 -13.54 0.13
C TRP A 63 -2.80 -12.75 0.11
N ARG A 64 -3.71 -13.05 1.05
CA ARG A 64 -5.01 -12.38 1.17
C ARG A 64 -4.85 -10.92 1.57
N ILE A 65 -3.93 -10.63 2.50
CA ILE A 65 -3.66 -9.25 2.92
C ILE A 65 -3.01 -8.49 1.76
N MET A 66 -1.98 -9.05 1.13
CA MET A 66 -1.28 -8.43 0.00
C MET A 66 -2.23 -8.08 -1.16
N LEU A 67 -3.11 -9.02 -1.53
CA LEU A 67 -4.12 -8.78 -2.57
C LEU A 67 -5.08 -7.67 -2.15
N SER A 68 -5.52 -7.67 -0.89
CA SER A 68 -6.48 -6.68 -0.40
C SER A 68 -5.90 -5.27 -0.35
N VAL A 69 -4.63 -5.12 0.04
CA VAL A 69 -3.90 -3.85 -0.04
C VAL A 69 -3.82 -3.37 -1.49
N THR A 70 -3.44 -4.26 -2.41
CA THR A 70 -3.35 -3.95 -3.84
C THR A 70 -4.69 -3.45 -4.39
N VAL A 71 -5.80 -4.13 -4.06
CA VAL A 71 -7.14 -3.74 -4.49
C VAL A 71 -7.57 -2.41 -3.85
N GLY A 72 -7.30 -2.21 -2.56
CA GLY A 72 -7.62 -0.97 -1.86
C GLY A 72 -6.88 0.24 -2.44
N THR A 73 -5.58 0.08 -2.70
CA THR A 73 -4.76 1.10 -3.36
C THR A 73 -5.25 1.36 -4.79
N PHE A 74 -5.50 0.33 -5.59
CA PHE A 74 -6.01 0.50 -6.96
C PHE A 74 -7.33 1.27 -6.99
N MET A 75 -8.29 0.87 -6.14
CA MET A 75 -9.62 1.46 -6.10
C MET A 75 -9.56 2.93 -5.67
N MET A 76 -8.82 3.24 -4.60
CA MET A 76 -8.72 4.61 -4.11
C MET A 76 -7.94 5.52 -5.07
N ALA A 77 -6.82 5.03 -5.62
CA ALA A 77 -6.04 5.80 -6.59
C ALA A 77 -6.85 6.07 -7.86
N SER A 78 -7.57 5.06 -8.38
CA SER A 78 -8.42 5.25 -9.56
C SER A 78 -9.57 6.22 -9.28
N ALA A 79 -10.20 6.14 -8.10
CA ALA A 79 -11.26 7.06 -7.71
C ALA A 79 -10.77 8.51 -7.66
N LEU A 80 -9.63 8.78 -7.00
CA LEU A 80 -9.06 10.12 -6.93
C LEU A 80 -8.59 10.65 -8.28
N ASN A 81 -8.05 9.77 -9.13
CA ASN A 81 -7.66 10.11 -10.50
C ASN A 81 -8.86 10.51 -11.36
N THR A 82 -10.02 9.86 -11.17
CA THR A 82 -11.25 10.21 -11.91
C THR A 82 -11.92 11.50 -11.42
N ILE A 83 -11.80 11.81 -10.12
CA ILE A 83 -12.33 13.06 -9.55
C ILE A 83 -11.49 14.24 -10.02
N GLY A 84 -10.16 14.06 -10.02
CA GLY A 84 -9.19 15.12 -10.32
C GLY A 84 -9.21 16.25 -9.29
N SER A 85 -8.15 17.06 -9.26
CA SER A 85 -8.14 18.28 -8.45
C SER A 85 -7.24 19.34 -9.06
N ALA A 86 -7.80 20.53 -9.31
CA ALA A 86 -7.02 21.67 -9.81
C ALA A 86 -6.03 22.22 -8.75
N THR A 87 -6.28 21.95 -7.47
CA THR A 87 -5.48 22.46 -6.35
C THR A 87 -4.38 21.51 -5.92
N ASN A 88 -4.45 20.23 -6.29
CA ASN A 88 -3.50 19.22 -5.85
C ASN A 88 -3.08 18.31 -7.01
N PRO A 89 -1.87 18.53 -7.56
CA PRO A 89 -1.34 17.76 -8.70
C PRO A 89 -1.21 16.26 -8.44
N PHE A 90 -1.17 15.82 -7.18
CA PHE A 90 -1.02 14.41 -6.84
C PHE A 90 -2.27 13.57 -7.16
N PHE A 91 -3.45 14.20 -7.32
CA PHE A 91 -4.67 13.52 -7.72
C PHE A 91 -4.56 12.91 -9.14
N ASP A 92 -3.78 13.54 -10.01
CA ASP A 92 -3.63 13.09 -11.41
C ASP A 92 -2.65 11.92 -11.56
N VAL A 93 -1.96 11.52 -10.50
CA VAL A 93 -0.99 10.41 -10.55
C VAL A 93 -1.71 9.09 -10.82
N THR A 94 -1.29 8.40 -11.88
CA THR A 94 -1.88 7.13 -12.30
C THR A 94 -1.75 6.06 -11.20
N PRO A 95 -2.73 5.15 -11.04
CA PRO A 95 -2.64 4.06 -10.06
C PRO A 95 -1.39 3.19 -10.19
N SER A 96 -0.87 3.00 -11.40
CA SER A 96 0.36 2.24 -11.65
C SER A 96 1.58 2.82 -10.95
N TRP A 97 1.69 4.15 -10.86
CA TRP A 97 2.79 4.81 -10.17
C TRP A 97 2.72 4.63 -8.65
N HIS A 98 1.53 4.47 -8.07
CA HIS A 98 1.39 4.25 -6.63
C HIS A 98 1.99 2.91 -6.17
N PHE A 99 2.01 1.90 -7.04
CA PHE A 99 2.57 0.58 -6.75
C PHE A 99 4.09 0.55 -6.82
N VAL A 100 4.67 1.37 -7.71
CA VAL A 100 6.09 1.35 -8.02
C VAL A 100 6.85 2.48 -7.30
N ALA A 101 6.14 3.51 -6.84
CA ALA A 101 6.73 4.65 -6.14
C ALA A 101 6.87 4.42 -4.62
N GLY A 102 8.10 4.65 -4.13
CA GLY A 102 8.49 4.58 -2.71
C GLY A 102 8.27 3.20 -2.08
N GLY A 103 8.18 3.15 -0.76
CA GLY A 103 8.04 1.90 0.00
C GLY A 103 6.69 1.19 -0.04
N TRP A 104 5.85 1.39 -1.07
CA TRP A 104 4.54 0.70 -1.14
C TRP A 104 4.69 -0.81 -1.24
N ALA A 105 5.53 -1.28 -2.17
CA ALA A 105 5.75 -2.71 -2.40
C ALA A 105 6.42 -3.35 -1.18
N PHE A 106 7.42 -2.68 -0.62
CA PHE A 106 8.10 -3.10 0.60
C PHE A 106 7.14 -3.22 1.79
N GLY A 107 6.36 -2.16 2.06
CA GLY A 107 5.39 -2.14 3.16
C GLY A 107 4.29 -3.19 3.00
N THR A 108 3.82 -3.42 1.77
CA THR A 108 2.79 -4.43 1.49
C THR A 108 3.29 -5.86 1.73
N VAL A 109 4.54 -6.14 1.37
CA VAL A 109 5.10 -7.50 1.40
C VAL A 109 5.72 -7.86 2.75
N PHE A 110 6.43 -6.94 3.38
CA PHE A 110 7.23 -7.25 4.57
C PHE A 110 6.62 -6.76 5.87
N MET A 111 5.81 -5.69 5.84
CA MET A 111 5.23 -5.10 7.04
C MET A 111 3.75 -5.49 7.22
N ALA A 112 2.94 -5.35 6.17
CA ALA A 112 1.49 -5.58 6.27
C ALA A 112 1.13 -7.05 6.54
N THR A 113 1.99 -8.00 6.17
CA THR A 113 1.76 -9.44 6.37
C THR A 113 2.40 -10.01 7.63
N GLU A 114 2.84 -9.17 8.57
CA GLU A 114 3.34 -9.64 9.85
C GLU A 114 2.23 -10.36 10.64
N PRO A 115 2.40 -11.64 11.03
CA PRO A 115 1.33 -12.45 11.60
C PRO A 115 0.96 -12.08 13.05
N VAL A 116 1.78 -11.28 13.73
CA VAL A 116 1.57 -10.92 15.14
C VAL A 116 0.60 -9.74 15.27
N THR A 117 0.69 -8.79 14.34
CA THR A 117 -0.05 -7.52 14.38
C THR A 117 -1.30 -7.55 13.50
N ALA A 118 -1.33 -8.40 12.48
CA ALA A 118 -2.49 -8.59 11.61
C ALA A 118 -3.68 -9.29 12.33
N PRO A 119 -4.92 -9.02 11.91
CA PRO A 119 -6.10 -9.71 12.46
C PRO A 119 -6.06 -11.22 12.14
N ALA A 120 -6.40 -12.05 13.12
CA ALA A 120 -6.39 -13.51 13.00
C ALA A 120 -7.51 -14.07 12.11
N SER A 121 -8.59 -13.31 11.91
CA SER A 121 -9.72 -13.76 11.09
C SER A 121 -9.45 -13.64 9.58
N ILE A 122 -9.81 -14.68 8.81
CA ILE A 122 -9.73 -14.67 7.34
C ILE A 122 -10.52 -13.51 6.73
N ARG A 123 -11.70 -13.16 7.28
CA ARG A 123 -12.46 -11.99 6.82
C ARG A 123 -11.80 -10.68 7.24
N GLY A 124 -11.12 -10.68 8.38
CA GLY A 124 -10.34 -9.57 8.88
C GLY A 124 -9.21 -9.21 7.92
N HIS A 125 -8.49 -10.20 7.39
CA HIS A 125 -7.42 -9.99 6.39
C HIS A 125 -7.87 -9.13 5.19
N TYR A 126 -9.08 -9.36 4.67
CA TYR A 126 -9.59 -8.60 3.53
C TYR A 126 -9.91 -7.15 3.89
N ILE A 127 -10.60 -6.94 5.01
CA ILE A 127 -10.98 -5.59 5.47
C ILE A 127 -9.73 -4.80 5.86
N TYR A 128 -8.85 -5.42 6.64
CA TYR A 128 -7.60 -4.83 7.11
C TYR A 128 -6.70 -4.40 5.94
N GLY A 129 -6.40 -5.31 5.01
CA GLY A 129 -5.57 -4.97 3.86
C GLY A 129 -6.20 -3.91 2.96
N PHE A 130 -7.52 -4.00 2.70
CA PHE A 130 -8.22 -3.00 1.90
C PHE A 130 -8.12 -1.60 2.51
N LEU A 131 -8.36 -1.47 3.82
CA LEU A 131 -8.28 -0.19 4.52
C LEU A 131 -6.86 0.39 4.53
N ILE A 132 -5.82 -0.45 4.69
CA ILE A 132 -4.43 -0.01 4.55
C ILE A 132 -4.18 0.60 3.17
N GLY A 133 -4.61 -0.09 2.11
CA GLY A 133 -4.41 0.37 0.74
C GLY A 133 -5.13 1.70 0.45
N VAL A 134 -6.35 1.85 0.97
CA VAL A 134 -7.14 3.10 0.88
C VAL A 134 -6.47 4.23 1.65
N LEU A 135 -6.10 4.00 2.91
CA LEU A 135 -5.45 4.99 3.75
C LEU A 135 -4.10 5.41 3.19
N CYS A 136 -3.34 4.50 2.59
CA CYS A 136 -2.04 4.81 2.00
C CYS A 136 -2.18 5.87 0.90
N VAL A 137 -3.12 5.67 -0.03
CA VAL A 137 -3.39 6.63 -1.10
C VAL A 137 -3.95 7.93 -0.54
N LEU A 138 -4.87 7.85 0.43
CA LEU A 138 -5.46 9.04 1.05
C LEU A 138 -4.38 9.90 1.72
N VAL A 139 -3.48 9.31 2.50
CA VAL A 139 -2.37 10.04 3.14
C VAL A 139 -1.45 10.65 2.09
N ARG A 140 -1.07 9.89 1.06
CA ARG A 140 -0.20 10.36 -0.04
C ARG A 140 -0.78 11.58 -0.76
N VAL A 141 -2.07 11.53 -1.06
CA VAL A 141 -2.74 12.54 -1.88
C VAL A 141 -3.16 13.75 -1.03
N VAL A 142 -3.72 13.54 0.16
CA VAL A 142 -4.32 14.60 0.98
C VAL A 142 -3.28 15.35 1.80
N ASN A 143 -2.14 14.72 2.16
CA ASN A 143 -1.13 15.33 3.02
C ASN A 143 0.20 15.55 2.27
N PRO A 144 0.48 16.77 1.78
CA PRO A 144 1.71 17.07 1.05
C PRO A 144 3.00 16.93 1.89
N ALA A 145 2.90 16.94 3.23
CA ALA A 145 4.06 16.87 4.11
C ALA A 145 4.63 15.45 4.26
N TYR A 146 3.82 14.42 3.97
CA TYR A 146 4.20 13.01 4.13
C TYR A 146 3.91 12.21 2.85
N PRO A 147 4.80 12.30 1.85
CA PRO A 147 4.69 11.50 0.62
C PRO A 147 4.72 9.98 0.89
N GLU A 148 5.26 9.55 2.03
CA GLU A 148 5.35 8.15 2.45
C GLU A 148 4.13 7.75 3.29
N GLY A 149 2.98 7.48 2.64
CA GLY A 149 1.74 7.10 3.32
C GLY A 149 1.65 5.65 3.82
N MET A 150 2.57 4.77 3.39
CA MET A 150 2.44 3.31 3.60
C MET A 150 2.64 2.92 5.07
N MET A 151 3.76 3.30 5.69
CA MET A 151 4.08 2.91 7.07
C MET A 151 3.04 3.44 8.06
N LEU A 152 2.65 4.70 7.92
CA LEU A 152 1.63 5.32 8.79
C LEU A 152 0.27 4.61 8.67
N SER A 153 -0.10 4.18 7.45
CA SER A 153 -1.35 3.45 7.23
C SER A 153 -1.34 2.07 7.88
N ILE A 154 -0.20 1.35 7.84
CA ILE A 154 -0.06 0.05 8.51
C ILE A 154 -0.13 0.23 10.03
N LEU A 155 0.61 1.18 10.59
CA LEU A 155 0.59 1.46 12.03
C LEU A 155 -0.82 1.83 12.51
N PHE A 156 -1.52 2.68 11.76
CA PHE A 156 -2.90 3.04 12.06
C PHE A 156 -3.82 1.81 12.02
N MET A 157 -3.69 0.96 11.00
CA MET A 157 -4.55 -0.22 10.89
C MET A 157 -4.21 -1.33 11.89
N ASN A 158 -2.96 -1.43 12.35
CA ASN A 158 -2.57 -2.31 13.46
C ASN A 158 -3.32 -1.95 14.74
N LEU A 159 -3.59 -0.67 14.99
CA LEU A 159 -4.43 -0.23 16.12
C LEU A 159 -5.87 -0.74 16.00
N PHE A 160 -6.42 -0.81 14.78
CA PHE A 160 -7.78 -1.29 14.52
C PHE A 160 -7.89 -2.80 14.28
N ALA A 161 -6.78 -3.52 14.17
CA ALA A 161 -6.78 -4.96 13.94
C ALA A 161 -7.59 -5.75 14.99
N PRO A 162 -7.46 -5.50 16.32
CA PRO A 162 -8.26 -6.19 17.33
C PRO A 162 -9.77 -5.89 17.20
N LEU A 163 -10.11 -4.66 16.80
CA LEU A 163 -11.50 -4.24 16.60
C LEU A 163 -12.12 -4.96 15.40
N ILE A 164 -11.39 -5.07 14.29
CA ILE A 164 -11.81 -5.80 13.10
C ILE A 164 -12.07 -7.27 13.45
N ASP A 165 -11.18 -7.89 14.23
CA ASP A 165 -11.34 -9.27 14.67
C ASP A 165 -12.56 -9.46 15.57
N TYR A 166 -12.80 -8.55 16.52
CA TYR A 166 -13.97 -8.59 17.37
C TYR A 166 -15.27 -8.65 16.55
N PHE A 167 -15.41 -7.76 15.56
CA PHE A 167 -16.59 -7.77 14.68
C PHE A 167 -16.66 -9.02 13.81
N ALA A 168 -15.53 -9.51 13.29
CA ALA A 168 -15.49 -10.71 12.46
C ALA A 168 -15.90 -11.97 13.25
N VAL A 169 -15.47 -12.09 14.51
CA VAL A 169 -15.83 -13.18 15.42
C VAL A 169 -17.32 -13.12 15.76
N GLN A 170 -17.85 -11.94 16.13
CA GLN A 170 -19.28 -11.79 16.41
C GLN A 170 -20.15 -12.18 15.21
N ALA A 171 -19.77 -11.75 14.00
CA ALA A 171 -20.49 -12.11 12.78
C ALA A 171 -20.51 -13.62 12.55
N ASN A 172 -19.41 -14.31 12.86
CA ASN A 172 -19.34 -15.77 12.77
C ASN A 172 -20.20 -16.47 13.84
N LEU A 173 -20.22 -15.96 15.08
CA LEU A 173 -21.08 -16.49 16.14
C LEU A 173 -22.56 -16.34 15.79
N ARG A 174 -22.99 -15.19 15.27
CA ARG A 174 -24.38 -14.97 14.81
C ARG A 174 -24.77 -15.97 13.71
N ARG A 175 -23.90 -16.18 12.71
CA ARG A 175 -24.12 -17.16 11.62
C ARG A 175 -24.13 -18.62 12.10
N ARG A 176 -23.41 -18.95 13.18
CA ARG A 176 -23.46 -20.28 13.80
C ARG A 176 -24.78 -20.47 14.54
N ARG A 177 -25.17 -19.53 15.40
CA ARG A 177 -26.46 -19.59 16.13
C ARG A 177 -27.66 -19.72 15.21
N ALA A 178 -27.70 -18.95 14.11
CA ALA A 178 -28.78 -19.04 13.12
C ALA A 178 -28.89 -20.40 12.41
N ARG A 179 -27.79 -21.18 12.33
CA ARG A 179 -27.80 -22.53 11.74
C ARG A 179 -28.30 -23.60 12.71
N TYR A 180 -28.07 -23.44 14.02
CA TYR A 180 -28.55 -24.37 15.05
C TYR A 180 -29.94 -24.04 15.58
N ALA A 181 -30.48 -22.86 15.25
CA ALA A 181 -31.84 -22.46 15.58
C ALA A 181 -32.89 -22.99 14.57
N ARG A 182 -32.47 -23.82 13.62
CA ARG A 182 -33.30 -24.46 12.59
C ARG A 182 -33.31 -25.97 12.83
#